data_AF-A0A0C9MTN5-F1
#
_entry.id   AF-A0A0C9MTN5-F1
#
_cell.length_a   1.000
_cell.length_b   1.000
_cell.length_c   1.000
_cell.angle_alpha   90.00
_cell.angle_beta   90.00
_cell.angle_gamma   90.00
#
_symmetry.space_group_name_H-M   'P 1'
#
loop_
_entity.id
_entity.type
_entity.pdbx_description
1 polymer ?
#
loop_
_entity_poly.entity_id
_entity_poly.type
_entity_poly.pdbx_seq_one_letter_code
_entity_poly.pdbx_strand_id
1 'polypeptide(L)'
;MLRLFKRGINTHALSTSLQTKRVADLKGIAIGCGVLTGGNKPDLVERLTSHFTSPTPASLSILSFDLGYRNLAYCHLDANKTVLDWARVDLDLPSFHPSVVAPIVRQFIKERVMQNLEVADRVLVEMQRNRSNGSHTILEGTIRVNCVEAILWTGLYESIDCINRQVNMTPVLRQNIDRAWKDEIQQVIDEDPHRLSKLKSSYAQKKLAGAYLVQHWLDTDTVVTCPDTLKEMRSLGTNGNHIQSRLYSSNKIY
;
A
#
# COMPACT_ATOMS: atom_id res chain seq x y z
N MET A 1 -18.33 -7.04 14.22
CA MET A 1 -19.79 -6.81 14.18
C MET A 1 -20.13 -5.76 13.10
N LEU A 2 -19.87 -6.07 11.82
CA LEU A 2 -20.16 -5.19 10.66
C LEU A 2 -20.43 -6.08 9.42
N ARG A 3 -21.53 -6.83 9.45
CA ARG A 3 -22.11 -7.47 8.26
C ARG A 3 -23.59 -7.13 8.31
N LEU A 4 -24.05 -6.09 7.60
CA LEU A 4 -25.49 -5.87 7.28
C LEU A 4 -25.79 -4.61 6.46
N PHE A 5 -25.05 -4.23 5.41
CA PHE A 5 -25.46 -3.05 4.63
C PHE A 5 -25.21 -3.21 3.12
N LYS A 6 -26.05 -4.01 2.46
CA LYS A 6 -26.19 -4.06 1.00
C LYS A 6 -27.68 -4.13 0.62
N ARG A 7 -28.40 -3.02 0.80
CA ARG A 7 -29.62 -2.64 0.05
C ARG A 7 -30.09 -1.26 0.54
N GLY A 8 -30.12 -0.28 -0.38
CA GLY A 8 -30.78 1.02 -0.23
C GLY A 8 -30.57 1.73 1.11
N ILE A 9 -29.37 2.23 1.38
CA ILE A 9 -29.15 3.06 2.57
C ILE A 9 -30.02 4.30 2.42
N ASN A 10 -30.96 4.50 3.35
CA ASN A 10 -31.67 5.75 3.49
C ASN A 10 -30.65 6.82 3.89
N THR A 11 -30.18 7.59 2.91
CA THR A 11 -29.16 8.64 3.06
C THR A 11 -29.48 9.60 4.20
N HIS A 12 -30.75 9.98 4.34
CA HIS A 12 -31.21 10.85 5.40
C HIS A 12 -31.05 10.19 6.78
N ALA A 13 -31.52 8.95 6.94
CA ALA A 13 -31.40 8.22 8.19
C ALA A 13 -29.93 7.98 8.61
N LEU A 14 -29.05 7.68 7.64
CA LEU A 14 -27.62 7.56 7.88
C LEU A 14 -27.02 8.89 8.36
N SER A 15 -27.29 9.98 7.64
CA SER A 15 -26.80 11.31 7.99
C SER A 15 -27.26 11.72 9.39
N THR A 16 -28.55 11.57 9.71
CA THR A 16 -29.09 11.83 11.06
C THR A 16 -28.40 10.98 12.12
N SER A 17 -28.16 9.69 11.85
CA SER A 17 -27.45 8.81 12.79
C SER A 17 -26.01 9.28 13.03
N LEU A 18 -25.29 9.66 11.98
CA LEU A 18 -23.92 10.18 12.09
C LEU A 18 -23.89 11.53 12.83
N GLN A 19 -24.89 12.39 12.64
CA GLN A 19 -24.99 13.68 13.36
C GLN A 19 -25.12 13.52 14.88
N THR A 20 -25.66 12.41 15.38
CA THR A 20 -25.77 12.19 16.84
C THR A 20 -24.45 11.73 17.48
N LYS A 21 -23.48 11.25 16.69
CA LYS A 21 -22.20 10.75 17.21
C LYS A 21 -21.26 11.87 17.65
N ARG A 22 -20.38 11.58 18.60
CA ARG A 22 -19.30 12.51 18.98
C ARG A 22 -18.25 12.54 17.88
N VAL A 23 -17.50 13.63 17.80
CA VAL A 23 -16.42 13.79 16.81
C VAL A 23 -15.39 12.67 16.90
N ALA A 24 -15.07 12.21 18.12
CA ALA A 24 -14.15 11.08 18.32
C ALA A 24 -14.67 9.79 17.66
N ASP A 25 -15.96 9.50 17.83
CA ASP A 25 -16.59 8.29 17.28
C ASP A 25 -16.66 8.38 15.74
N LEU A 26 -16.97 9.57 15.18
CA LEU A 26 -16.94 9.81 13.73
C LEU A 26 -15.56 9.63 13.14
N LYS A 27 -14.52 10.14 13.83
CA LYS A 27 -13.13 9.91 13.42
C LYS A 27 -12.78 8.42 13.47
N GLY A 28 -13.22 7.70 14.49
CA GLY A 28 -13.05 6.24 14.59
C GLY A 28 -13.66 5.50 13.39
N ILE A 29 -14.90 5.85 13.01
CA ILE A 29 -15.56 5.27 11.82
C ILE A 29 -14.80 5.63 10.54
N ALA A 30 -14.42 6.89 10.38
CA ALA A 30 -13.67 7.35 9.21
C ALA A 30 -12.34 6.60 9.07
N ILE A 31 -11.63 6.37 10.17
CA ILE A 31 -10.41 5.56 10.20
C ILE A 31 -10.68 4.13 9.75
N GLY A 32 -11.68 3.47 10.31
CA GLY A 32 -12.02 2.07 9.99
C GLY A 32 -12.49 1.86 8.55
N CYS A 33 -12.90 2.92 7.85
CA CYS A 33 -13.33 2.87 6.46
C CYS A 33 -12.38 3.58 5.48
N GLY A 34 -11.19 3.99 5.93
CA GLY A 34 -10.19 4.67 5.09
C GLY A 34 -10.61 6.07 4.61
N VAL A 35 -11.56 6.71 5.29
CA VAL A 35 -12.05 8.06 4.99
C VAL A 35 -11.21 9.10 5.74
N LEU A 36 -10.95 10.24 5.09
CA LEU A 36 -10.20 11.35 5.69
C LEU A 36 -10.86 11.84 6.98
N THR A 37 -10.05 12.12 8.01
CA THR A 37 -10.51 12.56 9.35
C THR A 37 -10.42 14.07 9.58
N GLY A 38 -10.00 14.84 8.58
CA GLY A 38 -9.86 16.30 8.67
C GLY A 38 -11.22 17.02 8.60
N GLY A 39 -11.27 18.22 9.16
CA GLY A 39 -12.47 19.06 9.18
C GLY A 39 -13.24 19.03 10.51
N ASN A 40 -14.35 19.77 10.53
CA ASN A 40 -15.29 19.84 11.63
C ASN A 40 -16.30 18.68 11.59
N LYS A 41 -17.28 18.67 12.50
CA LYS A 41 -18.27 17.59 12.59
C LYS A 41 -19.14 17.47 11.32
N PRO A 42 -19.75 18.56 10.79
CA PRO A 42 -20.42 18.53 9.49
C PRO A 42 -19.59 17.90 8.37
N ASP A 43 -18.32 18.30 8.22
CA ASP A 43 -17.44 17.78 7.15
C ASP A 43 -17.27 16.25 7.24
N LEU A 44 -17.14 15.72 8.47
CA LEU A 44 -17.03 14.28 8.71
C LEU A 44 -18.34 13.54 8.40
N VAL A 45 -19.48 14.10 8.81
CA VAL A 45 -20.80 13.50 8.56
C VAL A 45 -21.07 13.43 7.07
N GLU A 46 -20.85 14.52 6.34
CA GLU A 46 -21.04 14.58 4.88
C GLU A 46 -20.14 13.55 4.19
N ARG A 47 -18.84 13.55 4.51
CA ARG A 47 -17.88 12.65 3.88
C ARG A 47 -18.18 11.17 4.14
N LEU A 48 -18.57 10.82 5.36
CA LEU A 48 -18.96 9.46 5.73
C LEU A 48 -20.28 9.07 5.04
N THR A 49 -21.26 9.98 5.01
CA THR A 49 -22.54 9.75 4.31
C THR A 49 -22.26 9.45 2.85
N SER A 50 -21.52 10.33 2.16
CA SER A 50 -21.13 10.16 0.77
C SER A 50 -20.36 8.86 0.53
N HIS A 51 -19.43 8.47 1.42
CA HIS A 51 -18.69 7.21 1.30
C HIS A 51 -19.60 5.97 1.34
N PHE A 52 -20.58 5.93 2.25
CA PHE A 52 -21.46 4.77 2.37
C PHE A 52 -22.60 4.76 1.35
N THR A 53 -23.03 5.92 0.85
CA THR A 53 -24.12 6.00 -0.13
C THR A 53 -23.64 5.95 -1.57
N SER A 54 -22.38 6.31 -1.83
CA SER A 54 -21.81 6.17 -3.16
C SER A 54 -21.64 4.68 -3.48
N PRO A 55 -22.15 4.19 -4.62
CA PRO A 55 -21.84 2.84 -5.05
C PRO A 55 -20.33 2.74 -5.22
N THR A 56 -19.69 1.85 -4.45
CA THR A 56 -18.26 1.58 -4.63
C THR A 56 -18.09 0.98 -6.02
N PRO A 57 -17.35 1.62 -6.93
CA PRO A 57 -17.08 1.01 -8.22
C PRO A 57 -16.37 -0.30 -7.94
N ALA A 58 -16.92 -1.41 -8.43
CA ALA A 58 -16.26 -2.69 -8.32
C ALA A 58 -14.91 -2.58 -9.04
N SER A 59 -13.81 -2.57 -8.27
CA SER A 59 -12.47 -2.69 -8.84
C SER A 59 -12.30 -4.14 -9.24
N LEU A 60 -11.97 -4.43 -10.49
CA LEU A 60 -11.65 -5.80 -10.91
C LEU A 60 -10.29 -6.20 -10.35
N SER A 61 -9.35 -5.26 -10.33
CA SER A 61 -8.07 -5.42 -9.64
C SER A 61 -7.42 -4.08 -9.26
N ILE A 62 -6.44 -4.15 -8.36
CA ILE A 62 -5.68 -3.03 -7.81
C ILE A 62 -4.20 -3.35 -7.91
N LEU A 63 -3.43 -2.46 -8.53
CA LEU A 63 -1.97 -2.50 -8.52
C LEU A 63 -1.45 -1.49 -7.48
N SER A 64 -0.69 -1.95 -6.49
CA SER A 64 -0.15 -1.09 -5.43
C SER A 64 1.37 -1.00 -5.51
N PHE A 65 1.93 0.16 -5.18
CA PHE A 65 3.36 0.42 -5.09
C PHE A 65 3.75 0.92 -3.69
N ASP A 66 4.78 0.30 -3.12
CA ASP A 66 5.53 0.80 -1.96
C ASP A 66 6.85 1.40 -2.46
N LEU A 67 7.02 2.71 -2.27
CA LEU A 67 8.08 3.46 -2.90
C LEU A 67 9.45 3.22 -2.26
N GLY A 68 10.43 3.05 -3.15
CA GLY A 68 11.84 2.99 -2.82
C GLY A 68 12.64 2.89 -4.12
N TYR A 69 13.95 3.05 -4.04
CA TYR A 69 14.82 2.85 -5.21
C TYR A 69 15.67 1.57 -5.12
N ARG A 70 15.99 1.10 -3.90
CA ARG A 70 16.64 -0.22 -3.68
C ARG A 70 15.67 -1.32 -3.27
N ASN A 71 14.48 -0.93 -2.83
CA ASN A 71 13.46 -1.83 -2.30
C ASN A 71 12.07 -1.39 -2.79
N LEU A 72 11.98 -0.92 -4.04
CA LEU A 72 10.68 -0.68 -4.65
C LEU A 72 9.88 -1.98 -4.56
N ALA A 73 8.62 -1.94 -4.17
CA ALA A 73 7.77 -3.12 -4.25
C ALA A 73 6.46 -2.77 -4.93
N TYR A 74 5.89 -3.76 -5.60
CA TYR A 74 4.52 -3.67 -6.10
C TYR A 74 3.78 -4.96 -5.89
N CYS A 75 2.47 -4.87 -5.73
CA CYS A 75 1.59 -6.02 -5.57
C CYS A 75 0.29 -5.77 -6.32
N HIS A 76 -0.14 -6.74 -7.12
CA HIS A 76 -1.36 -6.72 -7.91
C HIS A 76 -2.36 -7.71 -7.32
N LEU A 77 -3.51 -7.20 -6.86
CA LEU A 77 -4.58 -8.00 -6.27
C LEU A 77 -5.86 -7.90 -7.09
N ASP A 78 -6.56 -9.01 -7.28
CA ASP A 78 -7.89 -9.02 -7.89
C ASP A 78 -9.02 -8.71 -6.89
N ALA A 79 -10.25 -8.63 -7.38
CA ALA A 79 -11.45 -8.40 -6.59
C ALA A 79 -11.73 -9.50 -5.54
N ASN A 80 -11.21 -10.71 -5.75
CA ASN A 80 -11.30 -11.84 -4.84
C ASN A 80 -10.17 -11.86 -3.80
N LYS A 81 -9.30 -10.85 -3.82
CA LYS A 81 -8.12 -10.72 -2.96
C LYS A 81 -7.05 -11.78 -3.24
N THR A 82 -7.02 -12.27 -4.48
CA THR A 82 -5.95 -13.12 -4.99
C THR A 82 -4.79 -12.26 -5.43
N VAL A 83 -3.60 -12.56 -4.95
CA VAL A 83 -2.35 -11.96 -5.43
C VAL A 83 -2.06 -12.50 -6.82
N LEU A 84 -2.10 -11.63 -7.82
CA LEU A 84 -1.83 -11.96 -9.22
C LEU A 84 -0.33 -11.81 -9.56
N ASP A 85 0.31 -10.79 -8.98
CA ASP A 85 1.73 -10.55 -9.12
C ASP A 85 2.25 -9.80 -7.88
N TRP A 86 3.47 -10.09 -7.47
CA TRP A 86 4.12 -9.44 -6.35
C TRP A 86 5.63 -9.51 -6.51
N ALA A 87 6.29 -8.36 -6.47
CA ALA A 87 7.74 -8.31 -6.50
C ALA A 87 8.33 -7.19 -5.67
N ARG A 88 9.57 -7.42 -5.24
CA ARG A 88 10.49 -6.39 -4.76
C ARG A 88 11.59 -6.20 -5.79
N VAL A 89 11.90 -4.96 -6.08
CA VAL A 89 12.79 -4.53 -7.15
C VAL A 89 13.82 -3.56 -6.59
N ASP A 90 15.08 -3.85 -6.89
CA ASP A 90 16.16 -2.86 -6.81
C ASP A 90 16.31 -2.28 -8.22
N LEU A 91 16.14 -0.96 -8.36
CA LEU A 91 16.30 -0.30 -9.65
C LEU A 91 17.78 -0.21 -10.07
N ASP A 92 18.71 -0.54 -9.17
CA ASP A 92 20.16 -0.53 -9.39
C ASP A 92 20.65 0.77 -10.04
N LEU A 93 20.22 1.90 -9.46
CA LEU A 93 20.48 3.22 -10.02
C LEU A 93 21.97 3.58 -9.87
N PRO A 94 22.72 3.78 -10.98
CA PRO A 94 24.14 4.14 -10.91
C PRO A 94 24.33 5.61 -10.50
N SER A 95 23.31 6.45 -10.69
CA SER A 95 23.27 7.83 -10.21
C SER A 95 21.82 8.29 -10.01
N PHE A 96 21.65 9.45 -9.38
CA PHE A 96 20.34 10.08 -9.17
C PHE A 96 20.09 11.28 -10.09
N HIS A 97 20.85 11.39 -11.18
CA HIS A 97 20.57 12.41 -12.19
C HIS A 97 19.30 12.03 -12.97
N PRO A 98 18.32 12.94 -13.17
CA PRO A 98 17.04 12.59 -13.81
C PRO A 98 17.19 11.93 -15.18
N SER A 99 18.17 12.34 -15.99
CA SER A 99 18.44 11.72 -17.30
C SER A 99 18.90 10.26 -17.24
N VAL A 100 19.40 9.80 -16.09
CA VAL A 100 19.81 8.41 -15.84
C VAL A 100 18.66 7.63 -15.21
N VAL A 101 17.94 8.24 -14.26
CA VAL A 101 16.83 7.57 -13.56
C VAL A 101 15.64 7.33 -14.49
N ALA A 102 15.28 8.31 -15.32
CA ALA A 102 14.12 8.23 -16.22
C ALA A 102 14.11 7.00 -17.15
N PRO A 103 15.17 6.70 -17.92
CA PRO A 103 15.18 5.52 -18.78
C PRO A 103 15.09 4.21 -17.99
N ILE A 104 15.74 4.11 -16.82
CA ILE A 104 15.69 2.91 -15.97
C ILE A 104 14.28 2.67 -15.43
N VAL A 105 13.63 3.70 -14.90
CA VAL A 105 12.26 3.60 -14.39
C VAL A 105 11.27 3.25 -15.51
N ARG A 106 11.39 3.90 -16.68
CA ARG A 106 10.53 3.58 -17.84
C ARG A 106 10.74 2.15 -18.33
N GLN A 107 11.98 1.67 -18.36
CA GLN A 107 12.28 0.28 -18.70
C GLN A 107 11.65 -0.68 -17.68
N PHE A 108 11.80 -0.41 -16.39
CA PHE A 108 11.14 -1.17 -15.33
C PHE A 108 9.62 -1.24 -15.55
N ILE A 109 8.96 -0.11 -15.83
CA ILE A 109 7.52 -0.07 -16.06
C ILE A 109 7.15 -0.93 -17.28
N LYS A 110 7.84 -0.73 -18.40
CA LYS A 110 7.60 -1.46 -19.64
C LYS A 110 7.75 -2.97 -19.46
N GLU A 111 8.79 -3.42 -18.76
CA GLU A 111 9.13 -4.83 -18.66
C GLU A 111 8.37 -5.57 -17.55
N ARG A 112 8.01 -4.89 -16.46
CA ARG A 112 7.48 -5.53 -15.24
C ARG A 112 6.08 -5.10 -14.83
N VAL A 113 5.64 -3.92 -15.26
CA VAL A 113 4.40 -3.29 -14.78
C VAL A 113 3.33 -3.23 -15.87
N MET A 114 3.75 -3.15 -17.13
CA MET A 114 2.86 -2.93 -18.27
C MET A 114 1.70 -3.93 -18.33
N GLN A 115 1.98 -5.23 -18.20
CA GLN A 115 0.96 -6.28 -18.20
C GLN A 115 -0.04 -6.13 -17.06
N ASN A 116 0.41 -5.69 -15.89
CA ASN A 116 -0.47 -5.46 -14.74
C ASN A 116 -1.34 -4.22 -14.96
N LEU A 117 -0.82 -3.16 -15.61
CA LEU A 117 -1.60 -1.97 -15.98
C LEU A 117 -2.68 -2.26 -17.03
N GLU A 118 -2.46 -3.22 -17.93
CA GLU A 118 -3.45 -3.63 -18.93
C GLU A 118 -4.72 -4.23 -18.34
N VAL A 119 -4.69 -4.65 -17.06
CA VAL A 119 -5.83 -5.29 -16.37
C VAL A 119 -6.24 -4.58 -15.08
N ALA A 120 -5.36 -3.78 -14.46
CA ALA A 120 -5.67 -3.00 -13.26
C ALA A 120 -6.58 -1.80 -13.57
N ASP A 121 -7.61 -1.61 -12.74
CA ASP A 121 -8.49 -0.43 -12.85
C ASP A 121 -8.08 0.69 -11.89
N ARG A 122 -7.25 0.34 -10.90
CA ARG A 122 -6.73 1.27 -9.89
C ARG A 122 -5.26 1.02 -9.65
N VAL A 123 -4.53 2.12 -9.54
CA VAL A 123 -3.13 2.11 -9.11
C VAL A 123 -3.02 2.89 -7.80
N LEU A 124 -2.48 2.26 -6.76
CA LEU A 124 -2.17 2.90 -5.50
C LEU A 124 -0.66 3.13 -5.42
N VAL A 125 -0.24 4.33 -5.07
CA VAL A 125 1.18 4.64 -4.89
C VAL A 125 1.38 5.26 -3.50
N GLU A 126 2.17 4.62 -2.64
CA GLU A 126 2.55 5.21 -1.36
C GLU A 126 3.29 6.53 -1.60
N MET A 127 3.00 7.59 -0.85
CA MET A 127 3.73 8.86 -0.94
C MET A 127 4.90 8.90 0.05
N GLN A 128 6.06 9.40 -0.41
CA GLN A 128 7.19 9.64 0.48
C GLN A 128 6.87 10.76 1.49
N ARG A 129 7.22 10.53 2.77
CA ARG A 129 7.02 11.53 3.83
C ARG A 129 8.04 12.67 3.70
N ASN A 130 7.58 13.92 3.77
CA ASN A 130 8.45 15.05 4.04
C ASN A 130 9.07 14.91 5.44
N ARG A 131 10.40 14.98 5.53
CA ARG A 131 11.16 14.89 6.79
C ARG A 131 12.00 16.15 6.95
N SER A 132 11.54 17.07 7.79
CA SER A 132 12.19 18.38 8.00
C SER A 132 13.20 18.41 9.16
N ASN A 133 13.14 17.47 10.12
CA ASN A 133 14.00 17.46 11.33
C ASN A 133 15.11 16.40 11.27
N GLY A 134 15.86 16.32 10.16
CA GLY A 134 16.84 15.24 9.94
C GLY A 134 18.25 15.69 9.59
N SER A 135 19.23 14.83 9.89
CA SER A 135 20.61 14.89 9.37
C SER A 135 20.63 15.02 7.84
N HIS A 136 21.71 15.57 7.27
CA HIS A 136 21.92 15.69 5.82
C HIS A 136 21.64 14.38 5.04
N THR A 137 21.98 13.23 5.62
CA THR A 137 21.71 11.91 5.03
C THR A 137 20.21 11.63 4.83
N ILE A 138 19.35 12.16 5.72
CA ILE A 138 17.90 12.03 5.62
C ILE A 138 17.37 12.91 4.49
N LEU A 139 17.90 14.13 4.34
CA LEU A 139 17.55 15.03 3.25
C LEU A 139 17.93 14.44 1.89
N GLU A 140 19.18 13.98 1.75
CA GLU A 140 19.69 13.34 0.53
C GLU A 140 18.86 12.10 0.17
N GLY A 141 18.59 11.22 1.14
CA GLY A 141 17.74 10.06 0.94
C GLY A 141 16.32 10.43 0.50
N THR A 142 15.75 11.48 1.09
CA THR A 142 14.40 11.96 0.75
C THR A 142 14.35 12.54 -0.65
N ILE A 143 15.31 13.38 -1.04
CA ILE A 143 15.37 13.96 -2.41
C ILE A 143 15.51 12.86 -3.45
N ARG A 144 16.34 11.84 -3.19
CA ARG A 144 16.52 10.70 -4.09
C ARG A 144 15.23 9.90 -4.29
N VAL A 145 14.54 9.58 -3.19
CA VAL A 145 13.26 8.87 -3.27
C VAL A 145 12.23 9.73 -3.99
N ASN A 146 12.12 11.02 -3.69
CA ASN A 146 11.18 11.92 -4.34
C ASN A 146 11.46 12.07 -5.86
N CYS A 147 12.72 12.03 -6.28
CA CYS A 147 13.09 12.05 -7.69
C CYS A 147 12.59 10.78 -8.40
N VAL A 148 12.82 9.61 -7.80
CA VAL A 148 12.32 8.33 -8.33
C VAL A 148 10.80 8.28 -8.31
N GLU A 149 10.16 8.76 -7.24
CA GLU A 149 8.71 8.89 -7.13
C GLU A 149 8.14 9.71 -8.28
N ALA A 150 8.64 10.93 -8.49
CA ALA A 150 8.15 11.82 -9.55
C ALA A 150 8.28 11.17 -10.94
N ILE A 151 9.41 10.52 -11.22
CA ILE A 151 9.64 9.82 -12.49
C ILE A 151 8.73 8.60 -12.63
N LEU A 152 8.50 7.84 -11.55
CA LEU A 152 7.59 6.69 -11.55
C LEU A 152 6.16 7.15 -11.83
N TRP A 153 5.69 8.22 -11.19
CA TRP A 153 4.38 8.81 -11.46
C TRP A 153 4.22 9.18 -12.93
N THR A 154 5.18 9.92 -13.48
CA THR A 154 5.16 10.30 -14.91
C THR A 154 5.15 9.08 -15.82
N GLY A 155 6.02 8.09 -15.57
CA GLY A 155 6.09 6.89 -16.38
C GLY A 155 4.82 6.02 -16.31
N LEU A 156 4.15 5.99 -15.15
CA LEU A 156 2.87 5.29 -15.00
C LEU A 156 1.76 6.01 -15.77
N TYR A 157 1.66 7.34 -15.69
CA TYR A 157 0.72 8.11 -16.51
C TYR A 157 0.99 7.93 -18.01
N GLU A 158 2.24 8.04 -18.45
CA GLU A 158 2.63 7.79 -19.85
C GLU A 158 2.18 6.40 -20.31
N SER A 159 2.36 5.37 -19.47
CA SER A 159 1.97 3.99 -19.80
C SER A 159 0.45 3.79 -19.83
N ILE A 160 -0.28 4.44 -18.92
CA ILE A 160 -1.76 4.44 -18.89
C ILE A 160 -2.31 5.11 -20.15
N ASP A 161 -1.73 6.24 -20.56
CA ASP A 161 -2.10 6.92 -21.81
C ASP A 161 -1.84 6.03 -23.03
N CYS A 162 -0.72 5.28 -23.04
CA CYS A 162 -0.40 4.34 -24.11
C CYS A 162 -1.41 3.18 -24.25
N ILE A 163 -1.93 2.65 -23.14
CA ILE A 163 -2.96 1.59 -23.20
C ILE A 163 -4.37 2.12 -23.47
N ASN A 164 -4.55 3.45 -23.44
CA ASN A 164 -5.83 4.09 -23.70
C ASN A 164 -6.98 3.52 -22.84
N ARG A 165 -6.68 3.26 -21.55
CA ARG A 165 -7.65 2.78 -20.55
C ARG A 165 -7.80 3.80 -19.44
N GLN A 166 -9.01 3.89 -18.88
CA GLN A 166 -9.22 4.65 -17.67
C GLN A 166 -8.70 3.86 -16.45
N VAL A 167 -7.55 4.27 -15.93
CA VAL A 167 -6.96 3.70 -14.71
C VAL A 167 -6.87 4.80 -13.65
N ASN A 168 -7.49 4.58 -12.50
CA ASN A 168 -7.51 5.58 -11.44
C ASN A 168 -6.23 5.47 -10.59
N MET A 169 -5.31 6.41 -10.76
CA MET A 169 -4.14 6.53 -9.88
C MET A 169 -4.50 7.27 -8.59
N THR A 170 -4.17 6.71 -7.44
CA THR A 170 -4.49 7.28 -6.13
C THR A 170 -3.24 7.30 -5.24
N PRO A 171 -2.83 8.49 -4.74
CA PRO A 171 -1.75 8.57 -3.77
C PRO A 171 -2.22 8.08 -2.39
N VAL A 172 -1.36 7.37 -1.67
CA VAL A 172 -1.65 6.81 -0.35
C VAL A 172 -0.62 7.26 0.68
N LEU A 173 -1.07 7.85 1.77
CA LEU A 173 -0.20 8.22 2.88
C LEU A 173 0.09 7.01 3.77
N ARG A 174 1.36 6.75 4.07
CA ARG A 174 1.79 5.69 5.00
C ARG A 174 1.07 5.74 6.34
N GLN A 175 0.81 6.93 6.87
CA GLN A 175 0.10 7.11 8.15
C GLN A 175 -1.32 6.54 8.14
N ASN A 176 -1.98 6.53 6.97
CA ASN A 176 -3.31 5.95 6.84
C ASN A 176 -3.22 4.42 6.90
N ILE A 177 -2.21 3.83 6.26
CA ILE A 177 -1.93 2.39 6.30
C ILE A 177 -1.56 1.96 7.73
N ASP A 178 -0.63 2.68 8.38
CA ASP A 178 -0.22 2.39 9.77
C ASP A 178 -1.41 2.42 10.74
N ARG A 179 -2.41 3.27 10.47
CA ARG A 179 -3.60 3.42 11.30
C ARG A 179 -4.63 2.31 11.02
N ALA A 180 -4.81 1.96 9.76
CA ALA A 180 -5.77 0.94 9.34
C ALA A 180 -5.43 -0.44 9.94
N TRP A 181 -4.14 -0.75 10.07
CA TRP A 181 -3.66 -2.05 10.56
C TRP A 181 -3.15 -2.02 12.00
N LYS A 182 -3.44 -0.95 12.75
CA LYS A 182 -2.85 -0.72 14.07
C LYS A 182 -3.22 -1.85 15.04
N ASP A 183 -4.49 -2.25 15.04
CA ASP A 183 -5.04 -3.17 16.04
C ASP A 183 -4.59 -4.61 15.75
N GLU A 184 -4.59 -5.03 14.48
CA GLU A 184 -4.09 -6.33 14.05
C GLU A 184 -2.57 -6.47 14.29
N ILE A 185 -1.80 -5.42 14.01
CA ILE A 185 -0.36 -5.42 14.31
C ILE A 185 -0.12 -5.51 15.82
N GLN A 186 -0.92 -4.80 16.63
CA GLN A 186 -0.80 -4.87 18.08
C GLN A 186 -1.16 -6.25 18.61
N GLN A 187 -2.20 -6.89 18.06
CA GLN A 187 -2.57 -8.26 18.41
C GLN A 187 -1.41 -9.24 18.15
N VAL A 188 -0.74 -9.15 16.99
CA VAL A 188 0.44 -9.97 16.69
C VAL A 188 1.58 -9.72 17.67
N ILE A 189 1.75 -8.48 18.15
CA ILE A 189 2.75 -8.14 19.17
C ILE A 189 2.41 -8.78 20.51
N ASP A 190 1.13 -8.77 20.89
CA ASP A 190 0.64 -9.26 22.17
C ASP A 190 0.61 -10.80 22.23
N GLU A 191 0.45 -11.48 21.10
CA GLU A 191 0.45 -12.95 20.99
C GLU A 191 1.84 -13.59 21.15
N ASP A 192 2.91 -12.92 20.70
CA ASP A 192 4.30 -13.40 20.87
C ASP A 192 5.25 -12.28 21.35
N PRO A 193 5.07 -11.80 22.60
CA PRO A 193 5.88 -10.71 23.14
C PRO A 193 7.34 -11.14 23.32
N HIS A 194 7.64 -12.42 23.53
CA HIS A 194 9.01 -12.89 23.76
C HIS A 194 9.89 -12.84 22.49
N ARG A 195 9.30 -13.07 21.31
CA ARG A 195 10.02 -12.99 20.04
C ARG A 195 10.24 -11.54 19.59
N LEU A 196 9.30 -10.64 19.91
CA LEU A 196 9.32 -9.24 19.46
C LEU A 196 9.97 -8.28 20.47
N SER A 197 9.93 -8.57 21.78
CA SER A 197 10.60 -7.78 22.83
C SER A 197 12.13 -7.72 22.70
N LYS A 198 12.74 -8.66 21.98
CA LYS A 198 14.18 -8.67 21.69
C LYS A 198 14.63 -7.50 20.80
N LEU A 199 13.69 -6.86 20.10
CA LEU A 199 13.98 -5.72 19.25
C LEU A 199 13.96 -4.43 20.06
N LYS A 200 15.06 -3.67 19.98
CA LYS A 200 15.28 -2.43 20.76
C LYS A 200 14.37 -1.26 20.34
N SER A 201 13.76 -1.31 19.17
CA SER A 201 12.98 -0.20 18.60
C SER A 201 11.54 -0.62 18.31
N SER A 202 10.60 0.21 18.75
CA SER A 202 9.16 0.05 18.47
C SER A 202 8.86 0.05 16.96
N TYR A 203 9.70 0.71 16.15
CA TYR A 203 9.60 0.66 14.69
C TYR A 203 9.97 -0.71 14.13
N ALA A 204 11.08 -1.29 14.59
CA ALA A 204 11.53 -2.62 14.16
C ALA A 204 10.51 -3.70 14.56
N GLN A 205 9.95 -3.59 15.77
CA GLN A 205 8.88 -4.47 16.25
C GLN A 205 7.66 -4.43 15.33
N LYS A 206 7.16 -3.23 15.01
CA LYS A 206 6.03 -3.05 14.09
C LYS A 206 6.30 -3.63 12.71
N LYS A 207 7.49 -3.41 12.16
CA LYS A 207 7.86 -3.94 10.84
C LYS A 207 7.85 -5.48 10.82
N LEU A 208 8.41 -6.10 11.86
CA LEU A 208 8.44 -7.56 11.96
C LEU A 208 7.05 -8.15 12.23
N ALA A 209 6.27 -7.53 13.11
CA ALA A 209 4.89 -7.91 13.36
C ALA A 209 4.03 -7.82 12.09
N GLY A 210 4.19 -6.76 11.29
CA GLY A 210 3.52 -6.64 9.99
C GLY A 210 3.90 -7.76 9.02
N ALA A 211 5.16 -8.19 9.00
CA ALA A 211 5.57 -9.33 8.20
C ALA A 211 4.96 -10.66 8.67
N TYR A 212 4.84 -10.87 9.99
CA TYR A 212 4.16 -12.05 10.54
C TYR A 212 2.65 -12.03 10.29
N LEU A 213 2.03 -10.86 10.34
CA LEU A 213 0.62 -10.71 9.99
C LEU A 213 0.36 -11.14 8.55
N VAL A 214 1.16 -10.64 7.60
CA VAL A 214 1.07 -11.05 6.19
C VAL A 214 1.38 -12.53 6.02
N GLN A 215 2.37 -13.05 6.75
CA GLN A 215 2.70 -14.48 6.71
C GLN A 215 1.51 -15.34 7.12
N HIS A 216 0.87 -14.98 8.23
CA HIS A 216 -0.31 -15.67 8.71
C HIS A 216 -1.43 -15.65 7.68
N TRP A 217 -1.66 -14.53 6.99
CA TRP A 217 -2.65 -14.46 5.91
C TRP A 217 -2.34 -15.40 4.75
N LEU A 218 -1.07 -15.51 4.36
CA LEU A 218 -0.65 -16.40 3.27
C LEU A 218 -0.71 -17.88 3.65
N ASP A 219 -0.48 -18.20 4.91
CA ASP A 219 -0.50 -19.58 5.42
C ASP A 219 -1.94 -20.08 5.67
N THR A 220 -2.87 -19.16 5.93
CA THR A 220 -4.26 -19.49 6.27
C THR A 220 -5.28 -19.11 5.21
N ASP A 221 -4.85 -18.40 4.16
CA ASP A 221 -5.68 -17.83 3.10
C ASP A 221 -6.89 -17.03 3.63
N THR A 222 -6.70 -16.32 4.76
CA THR A 222 -7.79 -15.66 5.50
C THR A 222 -8.15 -14.28 4.96
N VAL A 223 -7.15 -13.47 4.61
CA VAL A 223 -7.33 -12.08 4.13
C VAL A 223 -7.01 -11.96 2.64
N VAL A 224 -5.99 -12.68 2.18
CA VAL A 224 -5.55 -12.75 0.80
C VAL A 224 -5.26 -14.20 0.44
N THR A 225 -5.49 -14.57 -0.81
CA THR A 225 -5.03 -15.84 -1.38
C THR A 225 -3.82 -15.58 -2.25
N CYS A 226 -2.86 -16.49 -2.27
CA CYS A 226 -1.66 -16.36 -3.10
C CYS A 226 -1.38 -17.69 -3.80
N PRO A 227 -1.26 -17.71 -5.14
CA PRO A 227 -0.91 -18.92 -5.89
C PRO A 227 0.41 -19.52 -5.41
N ASP A 228 0.48 -20.86 -5.40
CA ASP A 228 1.67 -21.58 -4.93
C ASP A 228 2.93 -21.21 -5.72
N THR A 229 2.78 -20.91 -7.02
CA THR A 229 3.89 -20.44 -7.87
C THR A 229 4.56 -19.18 -7.33
N LEU A 230 3.79 -18.25 -6.76
CA LEU A 230 4.32 -17.04 -6.12
C LEU A 230 4.83 -17.32 -4.70
N LYS A 231 4.20 -18.25 -3.97
CA LYS A 231 4.69 -18.71 -2.66
C LYS A 231 6.06 -19.40 -2.79
N GLU A 232 6.30 -20.15 -3.86
CA GLU A 232 7.55 -20.87 -4.15
C GLU A 232 8.68 -19.95 -4.63
N MET A 233 8.38 -18.86 -5.35
CA MET A 233 9.39 -17.84 -5.67
C MET A 233 10.07 -17.24 -4.42
N ARG A 234 9.46 -17.41 -3.24
CA ARG A 234 10.04 -17.05 -1.94
C ARG A 234 11.16 -17.99 -1.48
N SER A 235 11.16 -19.26 -1.90
CA SER A 235 12.06 -20.30 -1.36
C SER A 235 13.37 -20.45 -2.14
N LEU A 236 13.44 -19.99 -3.39
CA LEU A 236 14.59 -20.22 -4.30
C LEU A 236 15.69 -19.13 -4.26
N GLY A 237 15.63 -18.17 -3.33
CA GLY A 237 16.44 -16.94 -3.36
C GLY A 237 17.90 -16.97 -2.87
N THR A 238 18.69 -18.04 -3.07
CA THR A 238 20.10 -18.09 -2.61
C THR A 238 21.19 -17.99 -3.67
N ASN A 239 20.92 -18.00 -4.98
CA ASN A 239 21.97 -17.89 -6.00
C ASN A 239 21.76 -16.71 -6.96
N GLY A 240 22.85 -15.99 -7.24
CA GLY A 240 22.85 -14.62 -7.77
C GLY A 240 22.73 -14.44 -9.29
N ASN A 241 22.75 -13.14 -9.63
CA ASN A 241 23.02 -12.53 -10.94
C ASN A 241 22.10 -12.90 -12.12
N HIS A 242 20.95 -12.25 -12.17
CA HIS A 242 20.45 -11.42 -13.28
C HIS A 242 19.13 -10.80 -12.80
N ILE A 243 18.54 -9.88 -13.57
CA ILE A 243 17.27 -9.20 -13.28
C ILE A 243 16.16 -10.26 -13.15
N GLN A 244 16.04 -10.84 -11.97
CA GLN A 244 15.01 -11.81 -11.59
C GLN A 244 14.32 -11.28 -10.35
N SER A 245 12.99 -11.35 -10.36
CA SER A 245 12.10 -11.05 -9.24
C SER A 245 12.59 -11.75 -7.98
N ARG A 246 13.11 -10.98 -7.02
CA ARG A 246 13.53 -11.52 -5.73
C ARG A 246 12.45 -11.23 -4.70
N LEU A 247 11.58 -12.21 -4.46
CA LEU A 247 10.71 -12.24 -3.29
C LEU A 247 11.53 -12.67 -2.07
N TYR A 248 12.24 -11.74 -1.44
CA TYR A 248 12.93 -12.03 -0.18
C TYR A 248 11.99 -11.94 1.02
N SER A 249 12.08 -12.97 1.86
CA SER A 249 11.73 -12.95 3.28
C SER A 249 12.23 -11.66 3.96
N SER A 250 11.37 -11.04 4.75
CA SER A 250 11.56 -9.80 5.53
C SER A 250 12.65 -9.83 6.61
N ASN A 251 13.61 -10.75 6.54
CA ASN A 251 14.60 -10.99 7.61
C ASN A 251 15.90 -10.18 7.50
N LYS A 252 15.96 -9.10 6.70
CA LYS A 252 17.05 -8.12 6.82
C LYS A 252 16.53 -6.83 7.44
N ILE A 253 16.59 -6.83 8.77
CA ILE A 253 16.56 -5.65 9.62
C ILE A 253 17.85 -4.88 9.32
N TYR A 254 17.71 -3.69 8.73
CA TYR A 254 18.60 -2.57 8.97
C TYR A 254 17.80 -1.54 9.76
#